data_AF-A0A359HJY6-F1
#
_entry.id   AF-A0A359HJY6-F1
#
_cell.length_a   1.000
_cell.length_b   1.000
_cell.length_c   1.000
_cell.angle_alpha   90.00
_cell.angle_beta   90.00
_cell.angle_gamma   90.00
#
_symmetry.space_group_name_H-M   'P 1'
#
loop_
_entity.id
_entity.type
_entity.pdbx_description
1 polymer ?
#
loop_
_entity_poly.entity_id
_entity_poly.type
_entity_poly.pdbx_seq_one_letter_code
_entity_poly.pdbx_strand_id
1 'polypeptide(L)'
;SSQFVPYHPQTAADSLLKMQRNIDRALEDGGEILFISERQLLTFDYLNGVQLVPEYEKVFLMEMVMAGNRNYLDTFQQEIHEQRFDLIITDPLFDTIKERGESWAEENNAWVVEVSQPILCSYWRKITFPESGVQILAPRDEPANCP
;
A
#
# COMPACT_ATOMS: atom_id res chain seq x y z
N SER A 1 -12.57 15.08 15.64
CA SER A 1 -11.55 16.07 16.02
C SER A 1 -10.22 15.63 15.44
N SER A 2 -9.74 16.27 14.36
CA SER A 2 -8.39 15.99 13.83
C SER A 2 -7.38 16.80 14.63
N GLN A 3 -6.53 16.12 15.37
CA GLN A 3 -5.38 16.72 16.03
C GLN A 3 -4.30 16.95 14.97
N PHE A 4 -3.94 18.21 14.75
CA PHE A 4 -2.77 18.54 13.95
C PHE A 4 -1.53 18.00 14.67
N VAL A 5 -0.86 17.02 14.07
CA VAL A 5 0.46 16.57 14.52
C VAL A 5 1.50 17.49 13.87
N PRO A 6 2.28 18.27 14.64
CA PRO A 6 3.27 19.16 14.06
C PRO A 6 4.38 18.36 13.37
N TYR A 7 4.69 18.73 12.12
CA TYR A 7 5.81 18.17 11.36
C TYR A 7 7.13 18.35 12.12
N HIS A 8 7.84 17.26 12.36
CA HIS A 8 9.18 17.27 12.93
C HIS A 8 10.19 16.77 11.88
N PRO A 9 11.15 17.59 11.42
CA PRO A 9 12.08 17.16 10.36
C PRO A 9 12.98 15.99 10.76
N GLN A 10 13.23 15.79 12.06
CA GLN A 10 14.02 14.66 12.57
C GLN A 10 13.27 13.32 12.41
N THR A 11 11.94 13.30 12.60
CA THR A 11 11.13 12.08 12.48
C THR A 11 10.93 11.65 11.03
N ALA A 12 10.91 12.60 10.08
CA ALA A 12 10.86 12.32 8.65
C ALA A 12 12.13 11.59 8.15
N ALA A 13 13.31 12.09 8.51
CA ALA A 13 14.58 11.46 8.16
C ALA A 13 14.72 10.04 8.77
N ASP A 14 14.32 9.88 10.03
CA ASP A 14 14.31 8.58 10.70
C ASP A 14 13.35 7.59 10.03
N SER A 15 12.22 8.08 9.53
CA SER A 15 11.23 7.25 8.81
C SER A 15 11.79 6.77 7.47
N LEU A 16 12.45 7.63 6.70
CA LEU A 16 13.12 7.24 5.46
C LEU A 16 14.24 6.22 5.71
N LEU A 17 15.08 6.44 6.73
CA LEU A 17 16.13 5.48 7.09
C LEU A 17 15.55 4.12 7.52
N LYS A 18 14.44 4.11 8.26
CA LYS A 18 13.75 2.86 8.62
C LYS A 18 13.14 2.18 7.40
N MET A 19 12.59 2.94 6.47
CA MET A 19 12.01 2.42 5.22
C MET A 19 13.09 1.81 4.33
N GLN A 20 14.19 2.53 4.08
CA GLN A 20 15.33 2.03 3.31
C GLN A 20 15.87 0.72 3.90
N ARG A 21 16.08 0.64 5.23
CA ARG A 21 16.54 -0.62 5.86
C ARG A 21 15.58 -1.80 5.66
N ASN A 22 14.27 -1.56 5.62
CA ASN A 22 13.31 -2.63 5.36
C ASN A 22 13.33 -3.05 3.89
N ILE A 23 13.47 -2.09 2.98
CA ILE A 23 13.65 -2.31 1.54
C ILE A 23 14.92 -3.12 1.29
N ASP A 24 16.07 -2.67 1.80
CA ASP A 24 17.36 -3.35 1.63
C ASP A 24 17.27 -4.82 2.04
N ARG A 25 16.67 -5.08 3.21
CA ARG A 25 16.48 -6.45 3.72
C ARG A 25 15.55 -7.29 2.84
N ALA A 26 14.48 -6.71 2.32
CA ALA A 26 13.57 -7.43 1.43
C ALA A 26 14.22 -7.71 0.05
N LEU A 27 15.16 -6.87 -0.37
CA LEU A 27 15.92 -7.03 -1.60
C LEU A 27 17.13 -7.96 -1.48
N GLU A 28 17.56 -8.34 -0.27
CA GLU A 28 18.73 -9.22 -0.04
C GLU A 28 18.63 -10.54 -0.82
N ASP A 29 17.43 -11.11 -0.92
CA ASP A 29 17.14 -12.36 -1.61
C ASP A 29 16.52 -12.15 -3.02
N GLY A 30 16.59 -10.93 -3.56
CA GLY A 30 16.03 -10.59 -4.87
C GLY A 30 14.52 -10.36 -4.88
N GLY A 31 13.95 -10.00 -3.72
CA GLY A 31 12.54 -9.70 -3.57
C GLY A 31 12.05 -8.50 -4.38
N GLU A 32 10.74 -8.32 -4.47
CA GLU A 32 10.11 -7.24 -5.24
C GLU A 32 9.30 -6.31 -4.33
N ILE A 33 9.44 -4.99 -4.51
CA ILE A 33 8.78 -3.98 -3.67
C ILE A 33 7.74 -3.23 -4.50
N LEU A 34 6.48 -3.32 -4.08
CA LEU A 34 5.42 -2.56 -4.73
C LEU A 34 5.21 -1.20 -4.06
N PHE A 35 5.27 -0.13 -4.84
CA PHE A 35 4.85 1.21 -4.42
C PHE A 35 3.48 1.53 -5.02
N ILE A 36 2.43 1.37 -4.20
CA ILE A 36 1.07 1.80 -4.54
C ILE A 36 0.98 3.33 -4.39
N SER A 37 1.55 3.87 -3.31
CA SER A 37 1.70 5.30 -3.11
C SER A 37 3.18 5.68 -2.92
N GLU A 38 3.45 6.98 -2.76
CA GLU A 38 4.79 7.51 -2.46
C GLU A 38 5.89 7.23 -3.51
N ARG A 39 5.53 6.98 -4.78
CA ARG A 39 6.50 6.72 -5.86
C ARG A 39 7.52 7.83 -6.07
N GLN A 40 7.17 9.07 -5.70
CA GLN A 40 8.10 10.19 -5.75
C GLN A 40 9.33 10.01 -4.85
N LEU A 41 9.27 9.14 -3.83
CA LEU A 41 10.43 8.80 -3.01
C LEU A 41 11.52 8.09 -3.83
N LEU A 42 11.13 7.32 -4.84
CA LEU A 42 12.06 6.71 -5.80
C LEU A 42 12.54 7.73 -6.82
N THR A 43 11.62 8.53 -7.38
CA THR A 43 11.95 9.54 -8.41
C THR A 43 12.96 10.59 -7.94
N PHE A 44 12.92 10.94 -6.65
CA PHE A 44 13.82 11.93 -6.05
C PHE A 44 15.00 11.31 -5.28
N ASP A 45 15.29 10.02 -5.48
CA ASP A 45 16.40 9.30 -4.87
C ASP A 45 16.41 9.29 -3.32
N TYR A 46 15.26 9.52 -2.68
CA TYR A 46 15.11 9.39 -1.23
C TYR A 46 15.14 7.93 -0.78
N LEU A 47 14.69 7.02 -1.65
CA LEU A 47 14.79 5.58 -1.50
C LEU A 47 15.44 5.00 -2.77
N ASN A 48 16.36 4.06 -2.56
CA ASN A 48 17.24 3.56 -3.61
C ASN A 48 17.20 2.03 -3.70
N GLY A 49 17.66 1.48 -4.83
CA GLY A 49 17.81 0.05 -5.04
C GLY A 49 16.54 -0.70 -5.46
N VAL A 50 15.41 0.00 -5.56
CA VAL A 50 14.13 -0.58 -5.97
C VAL A 50 13.90 -0.42 -7.47
N GLN A 51 13.57 -1.52 -8.14
CA GLN A 51 13.01 -1.47 -9.49
C GLN A 51 11.53 -1.09 -9.42
N LEU A 52 11.14 0.00 -10.09
CA LEU A 52 9.76 0.47 -10.07
C LEU A 52 8.84 -0.51 -10.82
N VAL A 53 7.80 -0.97 -10.11
CA VAL A 53 6.63 -1.67 -10.69
C VAL A 53 5.59 -0.62 -11.09
N PRO A 54 5.41 -0.30 -12.39
CA PRO A 54 4.57 0.82 -12.80
C PRO A 54 3.06 0.56 -12.68
N GLU A 55 2.63 -0.70 -12.70
CA GLU A 55 1.23 -1.09 -12.91
C GLU A 55 0.32 -0.58 -11.78
N TYR A 56 0.59 -0.93 -10.52
CA TYR A 56 -0.39 -0.75 -9.44
C TYR A 56 -0.24 0.58 -8.68
N GLU A 57 -0.24 1.70 -9.40
CA GLU A 57 -0.25 3.04 -8.79
C GLU A 57 -1.63 3.34 -8.19
N LYS A 58 -1.71 4.08 -7.09
CA LYS A 58 -2.96 4.37 -6.38
C LYS A 58 -4.04 4.98 -7.26
N VAL A 59 -3.74 6.08 -7.97
CA VAL A 59 -4.73 6.77 -8.81
C VAL A 59 -5.14 5.87 -9.97
N PHE A 60 -4.16 5.20 -10.60
CA PHE A 60 -4.45 4.27 -11.70
C PHE A 60 -5.29 3.06 -11.24
N LEU A 61 -5.00 2.49 -10.06
CA LEU A 61 -5.81 1.44 -9.45
C LEU A 61 -7.24 1.93 -9.23
N MET A 62 -7.42 3.14 -8.68
CA MET A 62 -8.75 3.71 -8.49
C MET A 62 -9.47 3.90 -9.83
N GLU A 63 -8.79 4.35 -10.88
CA GLU A 63 -9.38 4.45 -12.22
C GLU A 63 -9.85 3.08 -12.73
N MET A 64 -9.05 2.02 -12.54
CA MET A 64 -9.42 0.65 -12.95
C MET A 64 -10.58 0.08 -12.13
N VAL A 65 -10.63 0.39 -10.83
CA VAL A 65 -11.75 0.05 -9.94
C VAL A 65 -13.03 0.74 -10.43
N MET A 66 -12.99 2.06 -10.65
CA MET A 66 -14.15 2.83 -11.08
C MET A 66 -14.61 2.49 -12.50
N ALA A 67 -13.68 2.08 -13.37
CA ALA A 67 -14.00 1.57 -14.71
C ALA A 67 -14.51 0.12 -14.69
N GLY A 68 -14.42 -0.59 -13.57
CA GLY A 68 -14.79 -2.01 -13.47
C GLY A 68 -13.92 -2.92 -14.36
N ASN A 69 -12.64 -2.59 -14.53
CA ASN A 69 -11.74 -3.32 -15.41
C ASN A 69 -11.31 -4.67 -14.79
N ARG A 70 -12.16 -5.69 -14.94
CA ARG A 70 -11.97 -7.00 -14.30
C ARG A 70 -10.66 -7.68 -14.66
N ASN A 71 -10.25 -7.69 -15.93
CA ASN A 71 -8.97 -8.32 -16.32
C ASN A 71 -7.77 -7.74 -15.54
N TYR A 72 -7.77 -6.41 -15.33
CA TYR A 72 -6.72 -5.74 -14.58
C TYR A 72 -6.81 -6.03 -13.08
N LEU A 73 -8.00 -5.93 -12.50
CA LEU A 73 -8.23 -6.13 -11.07
C LEU A 73 -8.01 -7.59 -10.65
N ASP A 74 -8.44 -8.55 -11.47
CA ASP A 74 -8.25 -9.98 -11.21
C ASP A 74 -6.76 -10.34 -11.24
N THR A 75 -5.99 -9.75 -12.18
CA THR A 75 -4.51 -9.91 -12.22
C THR A 75 -3.87 -9.32 -10.96
N PHE A 76 -4.25 -8.09 -10.59
CA PHE A 76 -3.76 -7.46 -9.37
C PHE A 76 -4.05 -8.31 -8.13
N GLN A 77 -5.29 -8.75 -7.96
CA GLN A 77 -5.70 -9.57 -6.82
C GLN A 77 -4.98 -10.90 -6.80
N GLN A 78 -4.79 -11.55 -7.94
CA GLN A 78 -4.01 -12.79 -8.04
C GLN A 78 -2.56 -12.58 -7.56
N GLU A 79 -1.86 -11.56 -8.05
CA GLU A 79 -0.46 -11.31 -7.65
C GLU A 79 -0.34 -10.94 -6.16
N ILE A 80 -1.34 -10.25 -5.60
CA ILE A 80 -1.43 -10.00 -4.16
C ILE A 80 -1.65 -11.30 -3.38
N HIS A 81 -2.53 -12.19 -3.84
CA HIS A 81 -2.79 -13.48 -3.20
C HIS A 81 -1.62 -14.44 -3.29
N GLU A 82 -0.88 -14.40 -4.40
CA GLU A 82 0.38 -15.15 -4.60
C GLU A 82 1.53 -14.55 -3.80
N GLN A 83 1.30 -13.44 -3.09
CA GLN A 83 2.29 -12.71 -2.30
C GLN A 83 3.53 -12.34 -3.12
N ARG A 84 3.33 -11.94 -4.39
CA ARG A 84 4.40 -11.60 -5.33
C ARG A 84 5.40 -10.58 -4.76
N PHE A 85 4.91 -9.63 -4.00
CA PHE A 85 5.71 -8.54 -3.45
C PHE A 85 6.15 -8.85 -2.02
N ASP A 86 7.43 -8.67 -1.71
CA ASP A 86 7.98 -8.85 -0.36
C ASP A 86 7.60 -7.70 0.58
N LEU A 87 7.41 -6.50 0.01
CA LEU A 87 6.83 -5.36 0.71
C LEU A 87 5.90 -4.58 -0.20
N ILE A 88 4.84 -4.03 0.40
CA ILE A 88 3.96 -3.05 -0.25
C ILE A 88 4.03 -1.73 0.52
N ILE A 89 4.33 -0.65 -0.19
CA ILE A 89 4.35 0.72 0.32
C ILE A 89 3.09 1.43 -0.15
N THR A 90 2.27 1.86 0.81
CA THR A 90 0.96 2.46 0.55
C THR A 90 0.60 3.45 1.67
N ASP A 91 -0.45 4.25 1.50
CA ASP A 91 -1.11 4.91 2.62
C ASP A 91 -1.90 3.89 3.48
N PRO A 92 -2.20 4.18 4.75
CA PRO A 92 -2.95 3.27 5.60
C PRO A 92 -4.24 2.77 4.96
N LEU A 93 -4.33 1.45 4.77
CA LEU A 93 -5.51 0.81 4.22
C LEU A 93 -6.59 0.63 5.29
N PHE A 94 -7.84 0.85 4.89
CA PHE A 94 -9.04 0.64 5.71
C PHE A 94 -9.94 -0.40 5.05
N ASP A 95 -10.71 -1.12 5.86
CA ASP A 95 -11.69 -2.15 5.49
C ASP A 95 -13.14 -1.73 5.76
N THR A 96 -13.37 -0.49 6.20
CA THR A 96 -14.70 0.03 6.53
C THR A 96 -15.53 0.30 5.27
N ILE A 97 -16.64 -0.39 5.13
CA ILE A 97 -17.71 -0.11 4.17
C ILE A 97 -18.61 1.01 4.73
N LYS A 98 -18.84 2.06 3.94
CA LYS A 98 -19.73 3.19 4.26
C LYS A 98 -21.18 2.88 3.88
N GLU A 99 -22.13 3.48 4.59
CA GLU A 99 -23.55 3.32 4.27
C GLU A 99 -23.91 4.00 2.94
N ARG A 100 -24.93 3.46 2.27
CA ARG A 100 -25.41 4.02 1.00
C ARG A 100 -26.02 5.40 1.24
N GLY A 101 -25.54 6.40 0.48
CA GLY A 101 -25.99 7.79 0.59
C GLY A 101 -25.04 8.68 1.40
N GLU A 102 -24.02 8.09 2.05
CA GLU A 102 -22.88 8.87 2.54
C GLU A 102 -22.05 9.41 1.37
N SER A 103 -21.45 10.59 1.57
CA SER A 103 -20.56 11.20 0.58
C SER A 103 -19.36 10.28 0.29
N TRP A 104 -19.07 10.05 -1.00
CA TRP A 104 -17.99 9.19 -1.48
C TRP A 104 -18.10 7.72 -1.07
N ALA A 105 -19.30 7.23 -0.71
CA ALA A 105 -19.51 5.83 -0.34
C ALA A 105 -19.18 4.87 -1.49
N GLU A 106 -19.53 5.21 -2.73
CA GLU A 106 -19.30 4.33 -3.90
C GLU A 106 -17.81 4.13 -4.17
N GLU A 107 -17.03 5.22 -4.29
CA GLU A 107 -15.56 5.15 -4.45
C GLU A 107 -14.90 4.44 -3.28
N ASN A 108 -15.27 4.78 -2.04
CA ASN A 108 -14.70 4.14 -0.85
C ASN A 108 -14.95 2.63 -0.86
N ASN A 109 -16.20 2.21 -1.08
CA ASN A 109 -16.57 0.82 -0.97
C ASN A 109 -15.98 0.00 -2.12
N ALA A 110 -15.90 0.57 -3.33
CA ALA A 110 -15.24 -0.07 -4.46
C ALA A 110 -13.75 -0.27 -4.19
N TRP A 111 -13.05 0.75 -3.67
CA TRP A 111 -11.65 0.61 -3.28
C TRP A 111 -11.44 -0.40 -2.15
N VAL A 112 -12.30 -0.39 -1.14
CA VAL A 112 -12.21 -1.33 -0.01
C VAL A 112 -12.30 -2.77 -0.50
N VAL A 113 -13.30 -3.08 -1.33
CA VAL A 113 -13.55 -4.45 -1.81
C VAL A 113 -12.48 -4.89 -2.81
N GLU A 114 -12.13 -4.04 -3.77
CA GLU A 114 -11.28 -4.45 -4.91
C GLU A 114 -9.78 -4.33 -4.61
N VAL A 115 -9.39 -3.52 -3.62
CA VAL A 115 -7.97 -3.22 -3.32
C VAL A 115 -7.61 -3.46 -1.86
N SER A 116 -8.25 -2.79 -0.91
CA SER A 116 -7.84 -2.89 0.50
C SER A 116 -8.00 -4.30 1.06
N GLN A 117 -9.14 -4.94 0.87
CA GLN A 117 -9.42 -6.28 1.41
C GLN A 117 -8.48 -7.36 0.84
N PRO A 118 -8.25 -7.47 -0.48
CA PRO A 118 -7.29 -8.42 -1.04
C PRO A 118 -5.88 -8.26 -0.46
N ILE A 119 -5.40 -7.01 -0.36
CA ILE A 119 -4.09 -6.72 0.23
C ILE A 119 -4.10 -7.13 1.71
N LEU A 120 -5.08 -6.67 2.48
CA LEU A 120 -5.12 -6.91 3.92
C LEU A 120 -5.37 -8.38 4.27
N CYS A 121 -5.96 -9.18 3.38
CA CYS A 121 -6.05 -10.61 3.58
C CYS A 121 -4.71 -11.31 3.35
N SER A 122 -3.88 -10.83 2.41
CA SER A 122 -2.63 -11.49 2.01
C SER A 122 -1.37 -10.90 2.67
N TYR A 123 -1.48 -9.70 3.27
CA TYR A 123 -0.38 -8.94 3.88
C TYR A 123 -0.71 -8.42 5.30
N TRP A 124 0.29 -8.34 6.18
CA TRP A 124 0.21 -7.70 7.49
C TRP A 124 0.72 -6.27 7.46
N ARG A 125 0.14 -5.40 8.30
CA ARG A 125 0.66 -4.04 8.57
C ARG A 125 1.95 -4.13 9.38
N LYS A 126 3.10 -4.18 8.69
CA LYS A 126 4.41 -4.34 9.31
C LYS A 126 4.86 -3.07 10.05
N ILE A 127 4.73 -1.91 9.39
CA ILE A 127 5.06 -0.60 9.99
C ILE A 127 4.07 0.44 9.49
N THR A 128 3.59 1.31 10.38
CA THR A 128 2.87 2.54 10.01
C THR A 128 3.70 3.73 10.49
N PHE A 129 3.89 4.72 9.62
CA PHE A 129 4.50 6.01 9.90
C PHE A 129 3.39 7.06 9.97
N PRO A 130 2.81 7.35 11.15
CA PRO A 130 1.60 8.16 11.23
C PRO A 130 1.82 9.61 10.80
N GLU A 131 3.02 10.14 11.01
CA GLU A 131 3.36 11.53 10.67
C GLU A 131 3.46 11.78 9.17
N SER A 132 3.88 10.78 8.40
CA SER A 132 3.94 10.86 6.94
C SER A 132 2.74 10.22 6.24
N GLY A 133 1.88 9.51 6.98
CA GLY A 133 0.74 8.80 6.41
C GLY A 133 1.16 7.65 5.50
N VAL A 134 2.30 7.00 5.77
CA VAL A 134 2.84 5.89 4.98
C VAL A 134 2.81 4.59 5.78
N GLN A 135 2.59 3.49 5.10
CA GLN A 135 2.51 2.15 5.65
C GLN A 135 3.34 1.18 4.82
N ILE A 136 4.06 0.29 5.51
CA ILE A 136 4.76 -0.86 4.94
C ILE A 136 3.98 -2.11 5.32
N LEU A 137 3.60 -2.88 4.30
CA LEU A 137 2.97 -4.18 4.46
C LEU A 137 3.95 -5.30 4.08
N ALA A 138 3.82 -6.48 4.69
CA ALA A 138 4.63 -7.66 4.38
C ALA A 138 3.76 -8.93 4.33
N PRO A 139 4.16 -9.97 3.58
CA PRO A 139 3.40 -11.21 3.45
C PRO A 139 2.99 -11.81 4.80
N ARG A 140 1.85 -12.50 4.82
CA ARG A 140 1.38 -13.31 5.95
C ARG A 140 1.84 -14.75 5.82
N ASP A 141 2.31 -15.36 6.90
CA ASP A 141 2.73 -16.76 6.92
C ASP A 141 1.57 -17.77 7.14
N GLU A 142 0.38 -17.30 7.57
CA GLU A 142 -0.76 -18.15 7.95
C GLU A 142 -2.00 -17.91 7.06
N PRO A 143 -2.81 -18.95 6.78
CA PRO A 143 -4.07 -18.80 6.08
C PRO A 143 -5.01 -17.89 6.89
N ALA A 144 -5.30 -16.71 6.33
CA ALA A 144 -6.05 -15.67 7.03
C ALA A 144 -7.56 -15.94 7.04
N ASN A 145 -8.19 -15.73 8.19
CA ASN A 145 -9.57 -15.23 8.19
C ASN A 145 -9.49 -13.80 7.63
N CYS A 146 -9.78 -13.65 6.33
CA CYS A 146 -9.83 -12.34 5.68
C CYS A 146 -10.78 -11.41 6.49
N PRO A 147 -10.44 -10.12 6.66
CA PRO A 147 -11.34 -9.13 7.26
C PRO A 147 -12.63 -8.95 6.45
#